data_AF-A0A0L8FHW4-F1
#
_entry.id   AF-A0A0L8FHW4-F1
#
_cell.length_a   1.000
_cell.length_b   1.000
_cell.length_c   1.000
_cell.angle_alpha   90.00
_cell.angle_beta   90.00
_cell.angle_gamma   90.00
#
_symmetry.space_group_name_H-M   'P 1'
#
loop_
_entity.id
_entity.type
_entity.pdbx_description
1 polymer ?
#
loop_
_entity_poly.entity_id
_entity_poly.type
_entity_poly.pdbx_seq_one_letter_code
_entity_poly.pdbx_strand_id
1 'polypeptide(L)'
;MDAKYDHSLMGILQQEGQLGSFLDVIMGFLYRRTDFYHLLRDKNDTKGFPPGMALNILLKSYRQFEDMAKKDPEKMMIQSDADIKKQECEEKRTSKAESPKKASSKTNITVGQKSEANSQQTKQHKTSSELSTSEKEKKTEESSCKNDSNVPSNYQADSECYNGAERDTYSWSQSITDCDLRVKVPKDLVKGKQVKVVFNKKHLKISYKDDNGEENTLVDDDLMWEIHKEECMWSLIPGEHVHISLEKVQERWWEAVFVNEPKINVREIDCSRPMSDLKEDEQMKLHELMHNERQKRLGLPQSHEEKAHDMLKQAWHAEGSPFKGQEFDPSKFKIDPSGVLTMNQ
;
A
#
# COMPACT_ATOMS: atom_id res chain seq x y z
N MET A 1 -21.86 4.90 5.10
CA MET A 1 -21.37 3.52 5.31
C MET A 1 -20.28 3.57 6.36
N ASP A 2 -20.03 2.47 7.07
CA ASP A 2 -18.82 2.34 7.89
C ASP A 2 -17.69 1.83 6.99
N ALA A 3 -16.76 2.71 6.63
CA ALA A 3 -15.64 2.41 5.74
C ALA A 3 -14.41 1.83 6.47
N LYS A 4 -14.52 1.59 7.79
CA LYS A 4 -13.42 1.16 8.67
C LYS A 4 -12.69 -0.10 8.19
N TYR A 5 -13.36 -0.99 7.47
CA TYR A 5 -12.79 -2.26 7.00
C TYR A 5 -12.40 -2.25 5.51
N ASP A 6 -12.66 -1.16 4.79
CA ASP A 6 -12.48 -1.08 3.33
C ASP A 6 -11.01 -1.28 2.94
N HIS A 7 -10.07 -0.77 3.74
CA HIS A 7 -8.62 -0.96 3.51
C HIS A 7 -8.22 -2.45 3.58
N SER A 8 -8.65 -3.16 4.63
CA SER A 8 -8.35 -4.59 4.80
C SER A 8 -9.02 -5.46 3.73
N LEU A 9 -10.28 -5.15 3.37
CA LEU A 9 -11.00 -5.87 2.31
C LEU A 9 -10.39 -5.60 0.92
N MET A 10 -9.93 -4.36 0.67
CA MET A 10 -9.21 -4.00 -0.56
C MET A 10 -7.88 -4.74 -0.69
N GLY A 11 -7.12 -4.89 0.40
CA GLY A 11 -5.87 -5.67 0.40
C GLY A 11 -6.08 -7.13 -0.04
N ILE A 12 -7.09 -7.80 0.54
CA ILE A 12 -7.44 -9.19 0.16
C ILE A 12 -7.92 -9.25 -1.30
N LEU A 13 -8.74 -8.29 -1.75
CA LEU A 13 -9.22 -8.23 -3.14
C LEU A 13 -8.09 -7.99 -4.15
N GLN A 14 -7.06 -7.22 -3.78
CA GLN A 14 -5.87 -7.00 -4.61
C GLN A 14 -4.96 -8.23 -4.68
N GLN A 15 -4.83 -8.99 -3.58
CA GLN A 15 -4.07 -10.25 -3.55
C GLN A 15 -4.75 -11.34 -4.40
N GLU A 16 -6.06 -11.51 -4.26
CA GLU A 16 -6.84 -12.52 -5.00
C GLU A 16 -7.06 -12.13 -6.47
N GLY A 17 -6.99 -10.84 -6.81
CA GLY A 17 -7.07 -10.29 -8.18
C GLY A 17 -8.41 -10.46 -8.89
N GLN A 18 -9.30 -11.33 -8.41
CA GLN A 18 -10.63 -11.60 -8.97
C GLN A 18 -11.69 -11.64 -7.86
N LEU A 19 -12.86 -11.06 -8.16
CA LEU A 19 -13.98 -11.02 -7.22
C LEU A 19 -14.52 -12.42 -6.84
N GLY A 20 -14.37 -13.42 -7.73
CA GLY A 20 -14.73 -14.81 -7.44
C GLY A 20 -13.89 -15.39 -6.31
N SER A 21 -12.56 -15.44 -6.49
CA SER A 21 -11.61 -15.95 -5.49
C SER A 21 -11.70 -15.18 -4.17
N PHE A 22 -11.86 -13.85 -4.21
CA PHE A 22 -12.13 -13.03 -3.03
C PHE A 22 -13.39 -13.49 -2.26
N LEU A 23 -14.49 -13.76 -2.95
CA LEU A 23 -15.70 -14.28 -2.30
C LEU A 23 -15.48 -15.69 -1.74
N ASP A 24 -14.73 -16.56 -2.42
CA ASP A 24 -14.37 -17.89 -1.89
C ASP A 24 -13.49 -17.80 -0.65
N VAL A 25 -12.59 -16.82 -0.54
CA VAL A 25 -11.82 -16.52 0.68
C VAL A 25 -12.74 -16.10 1.83
N ILE A 26 -13.71 -15.21 1.58
CA ILE A 26 -14.69 -14.77 2.59
C ILE A 26 -15.60 -15.92 3.05
N MET A 27 -16.12 -16.72 2.11
CA MET A 27 -16.95 -17.90 2.43
C MET A 27 -16.13 -18.97 3.17
N GLY A 28 -14.87 -19.17 2.78
CA GLY A 28 -13.92 -20.04 3.47
C GLY A 28 -13.56 -19.55 4.88
N PHE A 29 -13.46 -18.24 5.11
CA PHE A 29 -13.34 -17.67 6.44
C PHE A 29 -14.58 -17.97 7.30
N LEU A 30 -15.78 -17.71 6.76
CA LEU A 30 -17.04 -18.01 7.46
C LEU A 30 -17.14 -19.51 7.82
N TYR A 31 -16.74 -20.40 6.91
CA TYR A 31 -16.68 -21.84 7.17
C TYR A 31 -15.69 -22.24 8.27
N ARG A 32 -14.48 -21.65 8.29
CA ARG A 32 -13.41 -22.02 9.24
C ARG A 32 -13.52 -21.36 10.62
N ARG A 33 -14.15 -20.18 10.71
CA ARG A 33 -14.11 -19.32 11.92
C ARG A 33 -15.47 -18.99 12.52
N THR A 34 -16.59 -19.36 11.88
CA THR A 34 -17.94 -19.05 12.38
C THR A 34 -18.87 -20.26 12.32
N ASP A 35 -20.02 -20.19 12.99
CA ASP A 35 -21.06 -21.22 12.92
C ASP A 35 -22.00 -21.06 11.71
N PHE A 36 -21.69 -20.18 10.76
CA PHE A 36 -22.53 -19.82 9.62
C PHE A 36 -23.02 -21.02 8.76
N TYR A 37 -22.19 -22.06 8.62
CA TYR A 37 -22.53 -23.29 7.88
C TYR A 37 -22.99 -24.45 8.78
N HIS A 38 -23.04 -24.26 10.11
CA HIS A 38 -23.54 -25.29 11.03
C HIS A 38 -25.07 -25.29 10.98
N LEU A 39 -25.66 -26.47 10.83
CA LEU A 39 -27.11 -26.65 10.77
C LEU A 39 -27.65 -26.96 12.17
N LEU A 40 -28.50 -26.07 12.68
CA LEU A 40 -29.32 -26.34 13.87
C LEU A 40 -30.34 -27.42 13.51
N ARG A 41 -30.27 -28.60 14.15
CA ARG A 41 -31.14 -29.75 13.87
C ARG A 41 -32.05 -30.09 15.05
N ASP A 42 -31.52 -29.99 16.27
CA ASP A 42 -32.22 -30.30 17.51
C ASP A 42 -32.36 -29.08 18.42
N LYS A 43 -33.37 -29.09 19.30
CA LYS A 43 -33.60 -27.99 20.27
C LYS A 43 -32.51 -27.83 21.33
N ASN A 44 -31.57 -28.76 21.41
CA ASN A 44 -30.41 -28.71 22.29
C ASN A 44 -29.12 -28.24 21.57
N ASP A 45 -29.15 -28.03 20.25
CA ASP A 45 -28.01 -27.44 19.53
C ASP A 45 -27.79 -26.00 20.02
N THR A 46 -26.57 -25.69 20.43
CA THR A 46 -26.21 -24.37 21.02
C THR A 46 -25.65 -23.39 19.97
N LYS A 47 -25.44 -23.83 18.72
CA LYS A 47 -24.76 -23.06 17.66
C LYS A 47 -25.32 -23.39 16.28
N GLY A 48 -25.16 -22.47 15.33
CA GLY A 48 -25.55 -22.65 13.94
C GLY A 48 -26.96 -22.17 13.62
N PHE A 49 -27.30 -22.26 12.34
CA PHE A 49 -28.50 -21.69 11.76
C PHE A 49 -29.52 -22.77 11.39
N PRO A 50 -30.84 -22.52 11.59
CA PRO A 50 -31.88 -23.36 11.02
C PRO A 50 -31.74 -23.49 9.49
N PRO A 51 -32.13 -24.63 8.88
CA PRO A 51 -31.98 -24.88 7.45
C PRO A 51 -32.47 -23.72 6.57
N GLY A 52 -31.58 -23.22 5.71
CA GLY A 52 -31.86 -22.11 4.78
C GLY A 52 -31.73 -20.69 5.37
N MET A 53 -31.64 -20.51 6.70
CA MET A 53 -31.55 -19.17 7.29
C MET A 53 -30.24 -18.44 6.91
N ALA A 54 -29.10 -19.13 6.92
CA ALA A 54 -27.81 -18.56 6.51
C ALA A 54 -27.83 -18.04 5.05
N LEU A 55 -28.44 -18.79 4.13
CA LEU A 55 -28.61 -18.37 2.74
C LEU A 55 -29.53 -17.14 2.62
N ASN A 56 -30.61 -17.08 3.41
CA ASN A 56 -31.50 -15.92 3.45
C ASN A 56 -30.80 -14.65 3.99
N ILE A 57 -29.83 -14.78 4.90
CA ILE A 57 -29.02 -13.65 5.38
C ILE A 57 -28.17 -13.07 4.23
N LEU A 58 -27.49 -13.93 3.45
CA LEU A 58 -26.72 -13.51 2.27
C LEU A 58 -27.61 -12.88 1.19
N LEU A 59 -28.74 -13.51 0.85
CA LEU A 59 -29.68 -13.00 -0.15
C LEU A 59 -30.29 -11.64 0.27
N LYS A 60 -30.57 -11.45 1.56
CA LYS A 60 -31.04 -10.16 2.10
C LYS A 60 -29.95 -9.09 2.01
N SER A 61 -28.72 -9.43 2.39
CA SER A 61 -27.57 -8.52 2.29
C SER A 61 -27.32 -8.08 0.85
N TYR A 62 -27.25 -9.03 -0.09
CA TYR A 62 -27.09 -8.76 -1.51
C TYR A 62 -28.16 -7.78 -2.03
N ARG A 63 -29.45 -8.05 -1.78
CA ARG A 63 -30.56 -7.17 -2.22
C ARG A 63 -30.47 -5.78 -1.61
N GLN A 64 -30.03 -5.65 -0.36
CA GLN A 64 -29.85 -4.35 0.29
C GLN A 64 -28.80 -3.50 -0.44
N PHE A 65 -27.66 -4.07 -0.81
CA PHE A 65 -26.64 -3.35 -1.59
C PHE A 65 -27.04 -3.14 -3.06
N GLU A 66 -27.77 -4.08 -3.66
CA GLU A 66 -28.34 -3.96 -5.01
C GLU A 66 -29.31 -2.77 -5.10
N ASP A 67 -30.23 -2.63 -4.13
CA ASP A 67 -31.19 -1.52 -4.06
C ASP A 67 -30.58 -0.20 -3.58
N MET A 68 -29.35 -0.22 -3.05
CA MET A 68 -28.54 1.00 -2.83
C MET A 68 -27.84 1.42 -4.12
N ALA A 69 -27.23 0.48 -4.86
CA ALA A 69 -26.58 0.77 -6.14
C ALA A 69 -27.53 1.34 -7.19
N LYS A 70 -28.81 0.92 -7.20
CA LYS A 70 -29.88 1.49 -8.05
C LYS A 70 -30.29 2.93 -7.69
N LYS A 71 -29.89 3.44 -6.53
CA LYS A 71 -30.23 4.79 -6.03
C LYS A 71 -29.03 5.75 -6.01
N ASP A 72 -27.87 5.27 -6.46
CA ASP A 72 -26.60 5.97 -6.47
C ASP A 72 -26.45 6.72 -7.80
N PRO A 73 -26.51 8.07 -7.83
CA PRO A 73 -26.63 8.82 -9.08
C PRO A 73 -25.40 8.70 -9.99
N GLU A 74 -24.19 8.53 -9.43
CA GLU A 74 -22.99 8.28 -10.24
C GLU A 74 -23.10 6.95 -10.99
N LYS A 75 -23.62 5.91 -10.33
CA LYS A 75 -23.83 4.60 -10.96
C LYS A 75 -24.98 4.59 -11.97
N MET A 76 -26.02 5.40 -11.76
CA MET A 76 -27.08 5.58 -12.75
C MET A 76 -26.54 6.20 -14.05
N MET A 77 -25.67 7.21 -13.97
CA MET A 77 -25.03 7.79 -15.16
C MET A 77 -24.12 6.78 -15.89
N ILE A 78 -23.31 6.02 -15.14
CA ILE A 78 -22.45 4.98 -15.72
C ILE A 78 -23.28 3.87 -16.39
N GLN A 79 -24.44 3.51 -15.83
CA GLN A 79 -25.35 2.54 -16.44
C GLN A 79 -26.06 3.09 -17.68
N SER A 80 -26.54 4.34 -17.68
CA SER A 80 -27.10 4.95 -18.90
C SER A 80 -26.06 5.04 -20.03
N ASP A 81 -24.83 5.45 -19.72
CA ASP A 81 -23.74 5.49 -20.72
C ASP A 81 -23.38 4.11 -21.26
N ALA A 82 -23.45 3.07 -20.43
CA ALA A 82 -23.21 1.69 -20.84
C ALA A 82 -24.34 1.14 -21.72
N ASP A 83 -25.59 1.45 -21.40
CA ASP A 83 -26.76 0.96 -22.15
C ASP A 83 -26.99 1.74 -23.46
N ILE A 84 -26.69 3.04 -23.50
CA ILE A 84 -26.59 3.81 -24.75
C ILE A 84 -25.55 3.18 -25.68
N LYS A 85 -24.35 2.85 -25.18
CA LYS A 85 -23.29 2.19 -25.96
C LYS A 85 -23.67 0.77 -26.41
N LYS A 86 -24.54 0.06 -25.70
CA LYS A 86 -25.10 -1.23 -26.16
C LYS A 86 -26.12 -1.02 -27.27
N GLN A 87 -27.06 -0.08 -27.11
CA GLN A 87 -28.08 0.23 -28.13
C GLN A 87 -27.42 0.67 -29.45
N GLU A 88 -26.41 1.55 -29.40
CA GLU A 88 -25.60 1.90 -30.57
C GLU A 88 -24.92 0.67 -31.24
N CYS A 89 -24.53 -0.34 -30.47
CA CYS A 89 -23.92 -1.56 -31.00
C CYS A 89 -24.93 -2.56 -31.57
N GLU A 90 -26.20 -2.51 -31.13
CA GLU A 90 -27.27 -3.36 -31.65
C GLU A 90 -27.91 -2.77 -32.91
N GLU A 91 -28.08 -1.44 -33.00
CA GLU A 91 -28.48 -0.77 -34.25
C GLU A 91 -27.43 -0.94 -35.38
N LYS A 92 -26.13 -0.97 -35.01
CA LYS A 92 -25.04 -1.31 -35.94
C LYS A 92 -24.97 -2.81 -36.31
N ARG A 93 -25.85 -3.65 -35.73
CA ARG A 93 -25.99 -5.09 -36.08
C ARG A 93 -27.27 -5.40 -36.87
N THR A 94 -28.37 -4.71 -36.61
CA THR A 94 -29.64 -4.89 -37.36
C THR A 94 -29.56 -4.33 -38.78
N SER A 95 -28.69 -3.34 -39.03
CA SER A 95 -28.54 -2.62 -40.31
C SER A 95 -27.73 -3.36 -41.41
N LYS A 96 -27.46 -4.68 -41.27
CA LYS A 96 -26.59 -5.42 -42.21
C LYS A 96 -27.08 -6.83 -42.61
N ALA A 97 -28.38 -7.09 -42.54
CA ALA A 97 -28.95 -8.45 -42.63
C ALA A 97 -29.99 -8.67 -43.75
N GLU A 98 -29.72 -8.18 -44.97
CA GLU A 98 -30.37 -8.49 -46.27
C GLU A 98 -29.44 -7.97 -47.40
N SER A 99 -29.43 -8.40 -48.67
CA SER A 99 -29.79 -9.66 -49.36
C SER A 99 -29.41 -9.52 -50.87
N PRO A 100 -29.64 -10.52 -51.76
CA PRO A 100 -29.92 -11.94 -51.55
C PRO A 100 -28.90 -12.87 -52.25
N LYS A 101 -29.17 -14.18 -52.26
CA LYS A 101 -28.28 -15.23 -52.82
C LYS A 101 -28.31 -15.32 -54.36
N LYS A 102 -27.15 -15.54 -55.01
CA LYS A 102 -26.90 -16.72 -55.89
C LYS A 102 -25.49 -16.84 -56.51
N ALA A 103 -25.14 -18.10 -56.83
CA ALA A 103 -24.28 -18.57 -57.93
C ALA A 103 -22.74 -18.44 -57.90
N SER A 104 -22.10 -19.56 -57.49
CA SER A 104 -21.19 -20.37 -58.33
C SER A 104 -19.66 -20.11 -58.41
N SER A 105 -18.93 -21.22 -58.30
CA SER A 105 -17.68 -21.59 -59.00
C SER A 105 -16.29 -21.03 -58.61
N LYS A 106 -15.50 -21.93 -57.98
CA LYS A 106 -14.18 -22.44 -58.44
C LYS A 106 -12.92 -21.53 -58.46
N THR A 107 -11.99 -21.87 -57.53
CA THR A 107 -10.66 -22.46 -57.86
C THR A 107 -9.45 -21.55 -58.21
N ASN A 108 -8.40 -21.68 -57.36
CA ASN A 108 -6.94 -21.64 -57.63
C ASN A 108 -6.07 -20.35 -57.62
N ILE A 109 -4.99 -20.42 -56.81
CA ILE A 109 -3.55 -20.22 -57.12
C ILE A 109 -2.94 -18.79 -57.22
N THR A 110 -2.28 -18.39 -56.12
CA THR A 110 -0.82 -18.06 -55.97
C THR A 110 -0.17 -16.80 -56.64
N VAL A 111 0.83 -16.24 -55.93
CA VAL A 111 1.77 -15.11 -56.27
C VAL A 111 1.13 -13.70 -56.21
N GLY A 112 1.77 -12.62 -55.71
CA GLY A 112 3.02 -12.48 -54.93
C GLY A 112 3.82 -11.19 -55.25
N GLN A 113 4.62 -10.68 -54.28
CA GLN A 113 5.55 -9.52 -54.39
C GLN A 113 4.88 -8.12 -54.59
N LYS A 114 5.49 -6.93 -54.40
CA LYS A 114 6.79 -6.48 -53.82
C LYS A 114 6.74 -4.98 -53.37
N SER A 115 7.91 -4.41 -53.02
CA SER A 115 8.26 -3.01 -52.70
C SER A 115 7.95 -2.54 -51.26
N GLU A 116 8.88 -2.00 -50.44
CA GLU A 116 10.08 -1.13 -50.64
C GLU A 116 9.69 0.34 -50.96
N ALA A 117 10.30 1.41 -50.43
CA ALA A 117 11.57 1.57 -49.68
C ALA A 117 11.47 2.77 -48.67
N ASN A 118 12.08 2.76 -47.48
CA ASN A 118 13.47 3.18 -47.15
C ASN A 118 13.67 4.73 -47.10
N SER A 119 13.79 5.38 -45.92
CA SER A 119 15.08 5.81 -45.29
C SER A 119 15.49 7.28 -45.60
N GLN A 120 16.41 8.00 -44.92
CA GLN A 120 17.26 7.80 -43.71
C GLN A 120 17.90 9.16 -43.28
N GLN A 121 18.18 9.37 -41.97
CA GLN A 121 19.44 9.92 -41.37
C GLN A 121 19.97 11.35 -41.79
N THR A 122 20.91 12.07 -41.13
CA THR A 122 21.55 12.05 -39.78
C THR A 122 22.43 13.32 -39.54
N LYS A 123 22.78 13.62 -38.26
CA LYS A 123 24.11 14.13 -37.76
C LYS A 123 24.49 15.61 -38.11
N GLN A 124 25.37 16.34 -37.41
CA GLN A 124 26.12 16.11 -36.14
C GLN A 124 26.71 17.41 -35.51
N HIS A 125 27.10 17.33 -34.21
CA HIS A 125 28.17 18.10 -33.51
C HIS A 125 27.97 19.63 -33.28
N LYS A 126 28.48 20.30 -32.22
CA LYS A 126 29.28 19.95 -31.00
C LYS A 126 29.20 21.12 -29.96
N THR A 127 29.51 21.01 -28.64
CA THR A 127 29.89 19.84 -27.82
C THR A 127 29.03 19.70 -26.54
N SER A 128 28.93 20.66 -25.61
CA SER A 128 29.81 20.88 -24.42
C SER A 128 29.03 21.46 -23.23
N SER A 129 29.38 21.28 -21.93
CA SER A 129 30.18 20.25 -21.22
C SER A 129 30.19 20.51 -19.69
N GLU A 130 30.05 19.45 -18.87
CA GLU A 130 30.15 19.37 -17.38
C GLU A 130 29.06 20.13 -16.56
N LEU A 131 28.57 19.64 -15.40
CA LEU A 131 28.91 18.45 -14.60
C LEU A 131 27.63 17.61 -14.26
N SER A 132 27.78 16.44 -13.63
CA SER A 132 26.84 15.30 -13.74
C SER A 132 26.30 14.71 -12.43
N THR A 133 25.06 14.20 -12.49
CA THR A 133 24.63 12.95 -11.78
C THR A 133 23.66 12.17 -12.70
N SER A 134 23.57 10.84 -12.56
CA SER A 134 23.13 9.97 -13.68
C SER A 134 21.88 9.11 -13.41
N GLU A 135 21.02 9.00 -14.42
CA GLU A 135 20.02 7.92 -14.59
C GLU A 135 20.09 7.32 -16.00
N LYS A 136 20.05 5.98 -16.13
CA LYS A 136 19.05 5.27 -16.98
C LYS A 136 19.15 3.74 -16.98
N GLU A 137 17.97 3.15 -16.79
CA GLU A 137 17.41 1.93 -17.39
C GLU A 137 18.29 1.11 -18.38
N LYS A 138 18.40 -0.24 -18.20
CA LYS A 138 17.45 -1.20 -18.82
C LYS A 138 17.73 -2.70 -18.57
N LYS A 139 16.61 -3.44 -18.58
CA LYS A 139 16.40 -4.86 -18.98
C LYS A 139 16.96 -6.03 -18.15
N THR A 140 16.06 -7.01 -18.06
CA THR A 140 16.18 -8.43 -17.73
C THR A 140 17.34 -9.18 -18.38
N GLU A 141 18.09 -9.93 -17.57
CA GLU A 141 18.69 -11.23 -17.93
C GLU A 141 18.51 -12.20 -16.74
N GLU A 142 18.45 -13.50 -17.00
CA GLU A 142 18.39 -14.55 -15.97
C GLU A 142 19.79 -14.86 -15.44
N SER A 143 19.94 -15.12 -14.14
CA SER A 143 21.20 -15.64 -13.57
C SER A 143 20.95 -16.47 -12.31
N SER A 144 21.14 -17.78 -12.42
CA SER A 144 20.97 -18.71 -11.30
C SER A 144 22.25 -18.84 -10.47
N CYS A 145 22.16 -18.55 -9.17
CA CYS A 145 23.08 -19.05 -8.15
C CYS A 145 22.27 -19.77 -7.07
N LYS A 146 22.83 -20.83 -6.48
CA LYS A 146 22.12 -21.72 -5.54
C LYS A 146 22.68 -21.59 -4.13
N ASN A 147 21.77 -21.71 -3.14
CA ASN A 147 22.03 -22.07 -1.74
C ASN A 147 22.90 -21.03 -0.97
N ASP A 148 22.58 -20.66 0.26
CA ASP A 148 22.23 -21.59 1.34
C ASP A 148 20.82 -21.47 1.92
N SER A 149 20.47 -22.42 2.78
CA SER A 149 19.12 -22.73 3.25
C SER A 149 18.97 -22.54 4.76
N ASN A 150 17.72 -22.30 5.20
CA ASN A 150 17.25 -22.20 6.60
C ASN A 150 17.21 -20.79 7.23
N VAL A 151 16.34 -19.92 6.69
CA VAL A 151 15.78 -18.76 7.39
C VAL A 151 14.24 -18.88 7.34
N PRO A 152 13.50 -18.76 8.46
CA PRO A 152 12.04 -18.81 8.44
C PRO A 152 11.42 -17.62 7.69
N SER A 153 10.76 -17.91 6.57
CA SER A 153 10.32 -16.93 5.57
C SER A 153 9.04 -16.14 5.96
N ASN A 154 8.81 -15.83 7.24
CA ASN A 154 7.48 -15.31 7.67
C ASN A 154 7.45 -14.29 8.83
N TYR A 155 8.56 -13.68 9.24
CA TYR A 155 8.55 -12.66 10.32
C TYR A 155 7.70 -11.40 10.01
N GLN A 156 7.24 -11.22 8.77
CA GLN A 156 6.40 -10.10 8.34
C GLN A 156 4.88 -10.37 8.44
N ALA A 157 4.46 -11.62 8.68
CA ALA A 157 3.04 -11.97 8.73
C ALA A 157 2.45 -12.04 10.15
N ASP A 158 3.26 -12.38 11.15
CA ASP A 158 2.83 -12.40 12.55
C ASP A 158 2.93 -10.99 13.16
N SER A 159 1.79 -10.47 13.62
CA SER A 159 1.68 -9.14 14.24
C SER A 159 2.49 -8.98 15.54
N GLU A 160 3.08 -10.07 16.05
CA GLU A 160 3.90 -10.11 17.25
C GLU A 160 5.41 -10.04 16.95
N CYS A 161 5.79 -10.04 15.67
CA CYS A 161 7.17 -9.93 15.17
C CYS A 161 7.33 -8.95 13.99
N TYR A 162 6.27 -8.22 13.64
CA TYR A 162 6.22 -7.35 12.46
C TYR A 162 7.43 -6.38 12.40
N ASN A 163 8.16 -6.45 11.28
CA ASN A 163 9.42 -5.73 11.01
C ASN A 163 10.56 -5.93 12.04
N GLY A 164 10.41 -6.86 12.99
CA GLY A 164 11.43 -7.28 13.95
C GLY A 164 11.81 -8.75 13.72
N ALA A 165 11.86 -9.55 14.79
CA ALA A 165 12.08 -11.01 14.69
C ALA A 165 11.70 -11.77 15.98
N GLU A 166 11.53 -13.08 15.86
CA GLU A 166 11.48 -13.99 17.02
C GLU A 166 12.87 -14.51 17.42
N ARG A 167 13.09 -14.75 18.71
CA ARG A 167 14.24 -15.43 19.32
C ARG A 167 13.74 -16.42 20.39
N ASP A 168 14.62 -17.30 20.87
CA ASP A 168 14.24 -18.31 21.86
C ASP A 168 13.79 -17.69 23.19
N THR A 169 14.50 -16.68 23.69
CA THR A 169 14.23 -15.96 24.95
C THR A 169 13.16 -14.88 24.84
N TYR A 170 12.96 -14.28 23.66
CA TYR A 170 12.08 -13.13 23.49
C TYR A 170 11.63 -12.97 22.02
N SER A 171 10.58 -12.20 21.76
CA SER A 171 10.22 -11.72 20.43
C SER A 171 10.18 -10.19 20.38
N TRP A 172 10.36 -9.60 19.20
CA TRP A 172 10.25 -8.16 19.03
C TRP A 172 9.64 -7.76 17.68
N SER A 173 8.92 -6.65 17.71
CA SER A 173 8.36 -5.94 16.56
C SER A 173 8.77 -4.47 16.63
N GLN A 174 8.72 -3.74 15.51
CA GLN A 174 9.05 -2.31 15.51
C GLN A 174 8.23 -1.52 14.51
N SER A 175 8.00 -0.25 14.84
CA SER A 175 7.67 0.78 13.87
C SER A 175 8.94 1.59 13.53
N ILE A 176 8.77 2.74 12.85
CA ILE A 176 9.85 3.71 12.64
C ILE A 176 10.16 4.53 13.91
N THR A 177 9.17 4.79 14.78
CA THR A 177 9.26 5.57 16.03
C THR A 177 9.59 4.73 17.27
N ASP A 178 9.13 3.49 17.30
CA ASP A 178 9.09 2.65 18.50
C ASP A 178 9.56 1.21 18.23
N CYS A 179 9.79 0.46 19.30
CA CYS A 179 10.14 -0.95 19.28
C CYS A 179 9.48 -1.67 20.47
N ASP A 180 8.61 -2.64 20.18
CA ASP A 180 7.98 -3.49 21.19
C ASP A 180 8.77 -4.80 21.37
N LEU A 181 9.06 -5.11 22.62
CA LEU A 181 9.90 -6.22 23.07
C LEU A 181 9.11 -7.11 24.04
N ARG A 182 9.02 -8.41 23.74
CA ARG A 182 8.23 -9.40 24.49
C ARG A 182 9.16 -10.49 25.03
N VAL A 183 9.60 -10.34 26.27
CA VAL A 183 10.51 -11.31 26.91
C VAL A 183 9.70 -12.42 27.55
N LYS A 184 9.93 -13.66 27.15
CA LYS A 184 9.19 -14.85 27.61
C LYS A 184 9.54 -15.10 29.09
N VAL A 185 8.55 -15.43 29.94
CA VAL A 185 8.76 -15.59 31.39
C VAL A 185 8.23 -16.93 31.94
N PRO A 186 8.74 -17.41 33.10
CA PRO A 186 8.18 -18.58 33.78
C PRO A 186 6.70 -18.41 34.14
N LYS A 187 5.94 -19.51 34.08
CA LYS A 187 4.48 -19.51 34.33
C LYS A 187 4.09 -19.08 35.74
N ASP A 188 5.02 -19.23 36.69
CA ASP A 188 4.86 -18.88 38.10
C ASP A 188 4.98 -17.36 38.35
N LEU A 189 5.44 -16.60 37.34
CA LEU A 189 5.61 -15.15 37.40
C LEU A 189 4.28 -14.40 37.17
N VAL A 190 3.46 -14.37 38.21
CA VAL A 190 2.09 -13.82 38.16
C VAL A 190 2.01 -12.37 38.68
N LYS A 191 2.95 -11.91 39.50
CA LYS A 191 2.85 -10.63 40.22
C LYS A 191 3.84 -9.60 39.66
N GLY A 192 3.36 -8.44 39.19
CA GLY A 192 4.25 -7.36 38.70
C GLY A 192 5.29 -6.87 39.71
N LYS A 193 5.06 -7.05 41.02
CA LYS A 193 6.05 -6.77 42.10
C LYS A 193 7.28 -7.69 42.10
N GLN A 194 7.21 -8.83 41.41
CA GLN A 194 8.35 -9.72 41.23
C GLN A 194 9.27 -9.21 40.10
N VAL A 195 8.74 -8.46 39.13
CA VAL A 195 9.48 -7.94 37.97
C VAL A 195 10.10 -6.57 38.26
N LYS A 196 11.30 -6.35 37.72
CA LYS A 196 12.06 -5.11 37.82
C LYS A 196 12.74 -4.84 36.48
N VAL A 197 12.19 -3.89 35.72
CA VAL A 197 12.78 -3.38 34.46
C VAL A 197 13.54 -2.10 34.77
N VAL A 198 14.74 -1.95 34.21
CA VAL A 198 15.58 -0.74 34.34
C VAL A 198 15.99 -0.26 32.95
N PHE A 199 15.46 0.91 32.57
CA PHE A 199 15.79 1.60 31.32
C PHE A 199 17.00 2.53 31.51
N ASN A 200 18.06 2.30 30.75
CA ASN A 200 19.13 3.28 30.53
C ASN A 200 19.10 3.72 29.06
N LYS A 201 19.73 4.87 28.76
CA LYS A 201 19.76 5.48 27.41
C LYS A 201 20.08 4.50 26.27
N LYS A 202 20.94 3.50 26.53
CA LYS A 202 21.44 2.55 25.53
C LYS A 202 21.62 1.13 26.11
N HIS A 203 20.88 0.78 27.16
CA HIS A 203 21.03 -0.50 27.86
C HIS A 203 19.72 -0.84 28.58
N LEU A 204 19.33 -2.11 28.55
CA LEU A 204 18.07 -2.58 29.14
C LEU A 204 18.33 -3.80 30.02
N LYS A 205 18.02 -3.66 31.31
CA LYS A 205 18.09 -4.75 32.28
C LYS A 205 16.70 -5.17 32.73
N ILE A 206 16.44 -6.48 32.71
CA ILE A 206 15.17 -7.08 33.14
C ILE A 206 15.49 -8.18 34.14
N SER A 207 15.12 -7.98 35.40
CA SER A 207 15.17 -9.03 36.42
C SER A 207 13.78 -9.37 36.97
N TYR A 208 13.65 -10.60 37.47
CA TYR A 208 12.47 -11.07 38.19
C TYR A 208 12.88 -11.78 39.48
N LYS A 209 11.96 -11.85 40.44
CA LYS A 209 12.16 -12.52 41.73
C LYS A 209 11.27 -13.74 41.85
N ASP A 210 11.90 -14.90 41.94
CA ASP A 210 11.22 -16.16 42.25
C ASP A 210 10.68 -16.15 43.69
N ASP A 211 9.76 -17.07 44.00
CA ASP A 211 9.15 -17.14 45.34
C ASP A 211 10.19 -17.49 46.46
N ASN A 212 11.38 -17.97 46.10
CA ASN A 212 12.54 -18.14 47.01
C ASN A 212 13.25 -16.80 47.35
N GLY A 213 12.93 -15.70 46.66
CA GLY A 213 13.51 -14.36 46.86
C GLY A 213 14.78 -14.06 46.05
N GLU A 214 15.30 -15.04 45.31
CA GLU A 214 16.45 -14.87 44.41
C GLU A 214 16.09 -13.99 43.20
N GLU A 215 16.98 -13.08 42.79
CA GLU A 215 16.76 -12.14 41.69
C GLU A 215 17.42 -12.64 40.41
N ASN A 216 16.67 -13.38 39.60
CA ASN A 216 17.09 -13.91 38.31
C ASN A 216 17.00 -12.82 37.22
N THR A 217 18.01 -12.75 36.34
CA THR A 217 18.09 -11.74 35.26
C THR A 217 17.79 -12.41 33.92
N LEU A 218 16.80 -11.88 33.19
CA LEU A 218 16.36 -12.38 31.88
C LEU A 218 17.13 -11.75 30.73
N VAL A 219 17.46 -10.46 30.86
CA VAL A 219 18.17 -9.64 29.86
C VAL A 219 19.04 -8.63 30.60
N ASP A 220 20.26 -8.39 30.14
CA ASP A 220 21.25 -7.50 30.76
C ASP A 220 22.16 -6.85 29.70
N ASP A 221 21.55 -6.39 28.61
CA ASP A 221 22.23 -6.16 27.34
C ASP A 221 22.17 -4.70 26.86
N ASP A 222 23.24 -4.31 26.14
CA ASP A 222 23.35 -3.01 25.50
C ASP A 222 22.50 -2.97 24.22
N LEU A 223 21.68 -1.92 24.11
CA LEU A 223 20.81 -1.67 22.97
C LEU A 223 21.63 -1.19 21.77
N MET A 224 21.17 -1.44 20.54
CA MET A 224 21.87 -0.96 19.35
C MET A 224 21.90 0.57 19.25
N TRP A 225 20.78 1.23 19.59
CA TRP A 225 20.55 2.68 19.46
C TRP A 225 20.06 3.31 20.79
N GLU A 226 19.99 4.64 20.84
CA GLU A 226 19.50 5.35 22.03
C GLU A 226 17.96 5.44 22.10
N ILE A 227 17.42 5.34 23.31
CA ILE A 227 15.98 5.35 23.63
C ILE A 227 15.58 6.49 24.57
N HIS A 228 14.34 6.96 24.43
CA HIS A 228 13.68 7.92 25.32
C HIS A 228 13.24 7.21 26.62
N LYS A 229 14.20 6.98 27.53
CA LYS A 229 14.02 6.29 28.82
C LYS A 229 12.88 6.80 29.74
N GLU A 230 12.30 7.96 29.43
CA GLU A 230 11.23 8.61 30.21
C GLU A 230 9.84 8.38 29.59
N GLU A 231 9.81 7.95 28.32
CA GLU A 231 8.61 7.61 27.54
C GLU A 231 8.49 6.08 27.35
N CYS A 232 9.59 5.33 27.50
CA CYS A 232 9.61 3.87 27.53
C CYS A 232 8.74 3.31 28.68
N MET A 233 7.94 2.29 28.38
CA MET A 233 6.98 1.69 29.32
C MET A 233 7.05 0.16 29.32
N TRP A 234 6.59 -0.48 30.40
CA TRP A 234 6.52 -1.95 30.49
C TRP A 234 5.25 -2.42 31.19
N SER A 235 4.85 -3.65 30.86
CA SER A 235 3.75 -4.37 31.50
C SER A 235 4.09 -5.87 31.59
N LEU A 236 3.51 -6.56 32.58
CA LEU A 236 3.61 -8.01 32.72
C LEU A 236 2.29 -8.64 32.26
N ILE A 237 2.36 -9.59 31.34
CA ILE A 237 1.26 -10.52 31.03
C ILE A 237 1.52 -11.79 31.87
N PRO A 238 0.72 -12.05 32.92
CA PRO A 238 1.04 -13.06 33.94
C PRO A 238 1.29 -14.46 33.38
N GLY A 239 2.47 -15.02 33.67
CA GLY A 239 2.86 -16.37 33.27
C GLY A 239 3.06 -16.58 31.76
N GLU A 240 3.23 -15.50 30.98
CA GLU A 240 3.41 -15.56 29.53
C GLU A 240 4.63 -14.74 29.07
N HIS A 241 4.54 -13.41 29.09
CA HIS A 241 5.65 -12.53 28.71
C HIS A 241 5.62 -11.16 29.41
N VAL A 242 6.80 -10.54 29.56
CA VAL A 242 6.94 -9.12 29.90
C VAL A 242 7.00 -8.33 28.60
N HIS A 243 6.03 -7.43 28.41
CA HIS A 243 5.96 -6.54 27.26
C HIS A 243 6.62 -5.21 27.62
N ILE A 244 7.49 -4.71 26.76
CA ILE A 244 8.28 -3.49 26.93
C ILE A 244 8.18 -2.71 25.63
N SER A 245 7.71 -1.46 25.72
CA SER A 245 7.66 -0.54 24.57
C SER A 245 8.79 0.48 24.71
N LEU A 246 9.64 0.57 23.68
CA LEU A 246 10.85 1.39 23.65
C LEU A 246 10.70 2.51 22.62
N GLU A 247 10.61 3.76 23.10
CA GLU A 247 10.55 4.95 22.24
C GLU A 247 11.96 5.32 21.72
N LYS A 248 12.12 5.50 20.39
CA LYS A 248 13.42 5.71 19.75
C LYS A 248 13.78 7.20 19.68
N VAL A 249 15.05 7.55 19.96
CA VAL A 249 15.53 8.95 19.85
C VAL A 249 15.62 9.44 18.38
N GLN A 250 15.56 8.54 17.41
CA GLN A 250 15.60 8.85 15.98
C GLN A 250 14.65 7.91 15.22
N GLU A 251 13.85 8.46 14.32
CA GLU A 251 13.02 7.71 13.38
C GLU A 251 13.91 6.81 12.50
N ARG A 252 14.02 5.53 12.87
CA ARG A 252 14.95 4.56 12.27
C ARG A 252 14.50 3.12 12.50
N TRP A 253 14.56 2.33 11.43
CA TRP A 253 14.53 0.88 11.47
C TRP A 253 15.81 0.33 12.11
N TRP A 254 15.65 -0.50 13.14
CA TRP A 254 16.76 -1.14 13.85
C TRP A 254 17.15 -2.45 13.15
N GLU A 255 18.46 -2.73 13.07
CA GLU A 255 18.97 -4.01 12.55
C GLU A 255 18.90 -5.12 13.62
N ALA A 256 18.92 -4.76 14.91
CA ALA A 256 18.75 -5.64 16.06
C ALA A 256 18.31 -4.82 17.27
N VAL A 257 17.79 -5.48 18.32
CA VAL A 257 17.51 -4.81 19.60
C VAL A 257 18.81 -4.61 20.37
N PHE A 258 19.58 -5.69 20.55
CA PHE A 258 20.82 -5.69 21.30
C PHE A 258 22.04 -5.78 20.37
N VAL A 259 23.21 -5.38 20.87
CA VAL A 259 24.46 -5.34 20.07
C VAL A 259 24.98 -6.73 19.69
N ASN A 260 24.67 -7.75 20.51
CA ASN A 260 25.27 -9.09 20.43
C ASN A 260 24.55 -10.06 19.45
N GLU A 261 23.73 -9.55 18.53
CA GLU A 261 22.65 -10.34 17.91
C GLU A 261 22.73 -10.51 16.38
N PRO A 262 22.11 -11.58 15.83
CA PRO A 262 21.92 -11.72 14.39
C PRO A 262 20.98 -10.62 13.87
N LYS A 263 21.53 -9.77 12.99
CA LYS A 263 20.87 -8.63 12.37
C LYS A 263 19.81 -9.03 11.34
N ILE A 264 18.73 -8.25 11.25
CA ILE A 264 17.71 -8.36 10.22
C ILE A 264 18.03 -7.49 8.99
N ASN A 265 17.51 -7.89 7.82
CA ASN A 265 17.67 -7.16 6.57
C ASN A 265 16.74 -5.93 6.54
N VAL A 266 17.26 -4.76 6.93
CA VAL A 266 16.51 -3.49 6.90
C VAL A 266 16.01 -3.09 5.49
N ARG A 267 16.47 -3.75 4.42
CA ARG A 267 15.96 -3.58 3.04
C ARG A 267 14.68 -4.36 2.73
N GLU A 268 14.33 -5.35 3.54
CA GLU A 268 13.17 -6.22 3.35
C GLU A 268 11.99 -5.79 4.25
N ILE A 269 12.25 -4.89 5.21
CA ILE A 269 11.29 -4.25 6.12
C ILE A 269 10.22 -3.48 5.35
N ASP A 270 8.95 -3.67 5.73
CA ASP A 270 7.84 -2.88 5.21
C ASP A 270 7.88 -1.48 5.81
N CYS A 271 8.24 -0.49 4.99
CA CYS A 271 8.34 0.91 5.38
C CYS A 271 7.01 1.68 5.28
N SER A 272 5.89 1.02 5.02
CA SER A 272 4.59 1.69 4.91
C SER A 272 4.08 2.17 6.29
N ARG A 273 3.58 3.40 6.32
CA ARG A 273 2.83 3.98 7.46
C ARG A 273 1.64 4.78 6.92
N PRO A 274 0.48 4.81 7.61
CA PRO A 274 -0.67 5.56 7.14
C PRO A 274 -0.41 7.08 7.19
N MET A 275 -1.11 7.83 6.34
CA MET A 275 -0.99 9.30 6.24
C MET A 275 -1.21 10.02 7.59
N SER A 276 -2.01 9.45 8.49
CA SER A 276 -2.29 9.99 9.83
C SER A 276 -1.05 10.14 10.71
N ASP A 277 -0.05 9.30 10.50
CA ASP A 277 1.11 9.14 11.40
C ASP A 277 2.29 9.99 10.90
N LEU A 278 2.13 10.64 9.75
CA LEU A 278 3.01 11.68 9.23
C LEU A 278 2.78 13.00 10.00
N LYS A 279 3.84 13.77 10.20
CA LYS A 279 3.73 15.14 10.76
C LYS A 279 3.01 16.05 9.75
N GLU A 280 2.35 17.12 10.20
CA GLU A 280 1.52 17.95 9.31
C GLU A 280 2.30 18.55 8.12
N ASP A 281 3.56 18.92 8.33
CA ASP A 281 4.52 19.32 7.28
C ASP A 281 4.84 18.21 6.27
N GLU A 282 4.74 16.94 6.65
CA GLU A 282 4.94 15.78 5.78
C GLU A 282 3.64 15.42 5.05
N GLN A 283 2.49 15.47 5.74
CA GLN A 283 1.16 15.31 5.14
C GLN A 283 0.93 16.35 4.04
N MET A 284 1.30 17.62 4.28
CA MET A 284 1.18 18.70 3.30
C MET A 284 2.02 18.43 2.04
N LYS A 285 3.28 17.97 2.20
CA LYS A 285 4.16 17.60 1.08
C LYS A 285 3.63 16.39 0.31
N LEU A 286 3.13 15.38 1.00
CA LEU A 286 2.56 14.19 0.34
C LEU A 286 1.24 14.52 -0.37
N HIS A 287 0.42 15.43 0.17
CA HIS A 287 -0.77 15.94 -0.50
C HIS A 287 -0.42 16.77 -1.74
N GLU A 288 0.59 17.65 -1.68
CA GLU A 288 1.11 18.38 -2.86
C GLU A 288 1.66 17.41 -3.92
N LEU A 289 2.36 16.35 -3.52
CA LEU A 289 2.83 15.30 -4.43
C LEU A 289 1.67 14.55 -5.11
N MET A 290 0.66 14.10 -4.34
CA MET A 290 -0.55 13.46 -4.88
C MET A 290 -1.37 14.38 -5.79
N HIS A 291 -1.37 15.69 -5.52
CA HIS A 291 -2.01 16.70 -6.37
C HIS A 291 -1.27 16.85 -7.69
N ASN A 292 0.06 17.04 -7.65
CA ASN A 292 0.91 17.15 -8.83
C ASN A 292 0.85 15.88 -9.70
N GLU A 293 0.82 14.69 -9.12
CA GLU A 293 0.66 13.43 -9.88
C GLU A 293 -0.72 13.35 -10.57
N ARG A 294 -1.79 13.75 -9.87
CA ARG A 294 -3.14 13.82 -10.43
C ARG A 294 -3.21 14.81 -11.59
N GLN A 295 -2.65 16.02 -11.44
CA GLN A 295 -2.59 17.05 -12.48
C GLN A 295 -1.80 16.54 -13.70
N LYS A 296 -0.59 16.02 -13.47
CA LYS A 296 0.27 15.43 -14.51
C LYS A 296 -0.43 14.31 -15.29
N ARG A 297 -1.21 13.44 -14.63
CA ARG A 297 -1.99 12.39 -15.29
C ARG A 297 -3.17 12.93 -16.12
N LEU A 298 -3.68 14.11 -15.79
CA LEU A 298 -4.73 14.81 -16.52
C LEU A 298 -4.19 15.77 -17.61
N GLY A 299 -2.87 15.94 -17.72
CA GLY A 299 -2.25 16.95 -18.58
C GLY A 299 -2.48 18.40 -18.11
N LEU A 300 -2.87 18.58 -16.85
CA LEU A 300 -3.03 19.88 -16.19
C LEU A 300 -1.67 20.37 -15.63
N PRO A 301 -1.49 21.69 -15.49
CA PRO A 301 -0.28 22.22 -14.87
C PRO A 301 -0.14 21.76 -13.41
N GLN A 302 1.09 21.56 -12.96
CA GLN A 302 1.40 21.20 -11.57
C GLN A 302 1.37 22.42 -10.64
N SER A 303 1.21 22.23 -9.33
CA SER A 303 1.09 23.35 -8.39
C SER A 303 2.31 24.27 -8.24
N HIS A 304 3.48 23.92 -8.79
CA HIS A 304 4.59 24.86 -8.96
C HIS A 304 4.44 25.73 -10.22
N GLU A 305 3.89 25.16 -11.30
CA GLU A 305 3.56 25.82 -12.55
C GLU A 305 2.36 26.76 -12.35
N GLU A 306 1.33 26.33 -11.60
CA GLU A 306 0.19 27.16 -11.19
C GLU A 306 0.64 28.41 -10.40
N LYS A 307 1.48 28.23 -9.37
CA LYS A 307 2.07 29.35 -8.60
C LYS A 307 2.83 30.32 -9.51
N ALA A 308 3.59 29.81 -10.48
CA ALA A 308 4.31 30.64 -11.45
C ALA A 308 3.36 31.37 -12.42
N HIS A 309 2.31 30.71 -12.92
CA HIS A 309 1.28 31.34 -13.75
C HIS A 309 0.53 32.45 -13.00
N ASP A 310 0.18 32.26 -11.72
CA ASP A 310 -0.45 33.31 -10.91
C ASP A 310 0.48 34.49 -10.62
N MET A 311 1.77 34.24 -10.33
CA MET A 311 2.77 35.32 -10.20
C MET A 311 2.94 36.12 -11.50
N LEU A 312 2.99 35.42 -12.66
CA LEU A 312 3.04 36.06 -13.97
C LEU A 312 1.78 36.89 -14.23
N LYS A 313 0.59 36.35 -13.94
CA LYS A 313 -0.70 37.02 -14.11
C LYS A 313 -0.81 38.28 -13.25
N GLN A 314 -0.33 38.23 -12.00
CA GLN A 314 -0.24 39.42 -11.13
C GLN A 314 0.71 40.47 -11.73
N ALA A 315 1.90 40.07 -12.20
CA ALA A 315 2.84 40.98 -12.86
C ALA A 315 2.30 41.55 -14.19
N TRP A 316 1.56 40.76 -14.96
CA TRP A 316 0.95 41.12 -16.24
C TRP A 316 -0.07 42.24 -16.10
N HIS A 317 -0.88 42.22 -15.03
CA HIS A 317 -1.89 43.23 -14.72
C HIS A 317 -1.37 44.42 -13.87
N ALA A 318 -0.12 44.38 -13.38
CA ALA A 318 0.45 45.41 -12.52
C ALA A 318 0.55 46.79 -13.19
N GLU A 319 0.56 47.86 -12.38
CA GLU A 319 0.73 49.22 -12.91
C GLU A 319 2.16 49.45 -13.42
N GLY A 320 2.27 49.95 -14.65
CA GLY A 320 3.54 50.03 -15.38
C GLY A 320 3.87 48.80 -16.25
N SER A 321 3.09 47.71 -16.17
CA SER A 321 3.24 46.57 -17.09
C SER A 321 2.94 46.99 -18.54
N PRO A 322 3.83 46.71 -19.52
CA PRO A 322 3.58 46.97 -20.93
C PRO A 322 2.49 46.07 -21.53
N PHE A 323 2.02 45.06 -20.78
CA PHE A 323 0.94 44.16 -21.16
C PHE A 323 -0.39 44.45 -20.44
N LYS A 324 -0.45 45.49 -19.58
CA LYS A 324 -1.64 45.83 -18.79
C LYS A 324 -2.86 46.09 -19.70
N GLY A 325 -3.81 45.17 -19.70
CA GLY A 325 -5.02 45.22 -20.53
C GLY A 325 -5.12 44.13 -21.61
N GLN A 326 -4.07 43.34 -21.80
CA GLN A 326 -4.13 42.11 -22.62
C GLN A 326 -4.55 40.92 -21.74
N GLU A 327 -5.25 39.94 -22.31
CA GLU A 327 -5.60 38.70 -21.61
C GLU A 327 -4.36 37.84 -21.36
N PHE A 328 -4.21 37.34 -20.13
CA PHE A 328 -3.14 36.41 -19.77
C PHE A 328 -3.52 34.98 -20.15
N ASP A 329 -2.77 34.40 -21.09
CA ASP A 329 -2.94 33.02 -21.56
C ASP A 329 -1.80 32.14 -21.02
N PRO A 330 -2.06 31.27 -20.01
CA PRO A 330 -1.03 30.42 -19.43
C PRO A 330 -0.45 29.42 -20.45
N SER A 331 -1.22 29.02 -21.46
CA SER A 331 -0.83 28.04 -22.49
C SER A 331 0.38 28.48 -23.32
N LYS A 332 0.67 29.78 -23.36
CA LYS A 332 1.84 30.35 -24.05
C LYS A 332 3.14 30.17 -23.29
N PHE A 333 3.10 29.70 -22.04
CA PHE A 333 4.27 29.54 -21.18
C PHE A 333 4.44 28.08 -20.75
N LYS A 334 5.68 27.59 -20.76
CA LYS A 334 6.09 26.40 -20.03
C LYS A 334 7.00 26.83 -18.89
N ILE A 335 6.83 26.17 -17.75
CA ILE A 335 7.71 26.28 -16.58
C ILE A 335 8.38 24.94 -16.44
N ASP A 336 9.70 24.88 -16.64
CA ASP A 336 10.46 23.67 -16.34
C ASP A 336 10.58 23.47 -14.82
N PRO A 337 10.80 22.25 -14.31
CA PRO A 337 10.94 21.98 -12.87
C PRO A 337 12.09 22.75 -12.17
N SER A 338 12.98 23.37 -12.95
CA SER A 338 14.04 24.29 -12.49
C SER A 338 13.57 25.75 -12.33
N GLY A 339 12.28 26.04 -12.55
CA GLY A 339 11.71 27.39 -12.53
C GLY A 339 12.02 28.23 -13.78
N VAL A 340 12.61 27.63 -14.82
CA VAL A 340 12.92 28.33 -16.08
C VAL A 340 11.64 28.51 -16.90
N LEU A 341 11.34 29.77 -17.23
CA LEU A 341 10.21 30.12 -18.07
C LEU A 341 10.59 30.08 -19.55
N THR A 342 9.88 29.30 -20.37
CA THR A 342 9.99 29.33 -21.82
C THR A 342 8.65 29.68 -22.46
N MET A 343 8.66 30.53 -23.49
CA MET A 343 7.46 30.74 -24.32
C MET A 343 7.34 29.64 -25.36
N ASN A 344 6.12 29.12 -25.54
CA ASN A 344 5.76 28.33 -26.71
C ASN A 344 5.69 29.27 -27.92
N GLN A 345 6.52 29.00 -28.94
CA GLN A 345 6.48 29.67 -30.26
C GLN A 345 5.40 29.04 -31.16
#